data_AF-A0A2U1KYW6-F1
#
_entry.id   AF-A0A2U1KYW6-F1
#
_cell.length_a   1.000
_cell.length_b   1.000
_cell.length_c   1.000
_cell.angle_alpha   90.00
_cell.angle_beta   90.00
_cell.angle_gamma   90.00
#
_symmetry.space_group_name_H-M   'P 1'
#
loop_
_entity.id
_entity.type
_entity.pdbx_description
1 polymer ?
#
loop_
_entity_poly.entity_id
_entity_poly.type
_entity_poly.pdbx_seq_one_letter_code
_entity_poly.pdbx_strand_id
1 'polypeptide(L)' 'MNARERWIHCYKSSQKILLVGEGDFSFSACLARRFRNAENMVATSYLDEGGMH' A
#
# COMPACT_ATOMS: atom_id res chain seq x y z
N MET A 1 -11.42 13.75 14.70
CA MET A 1 -12.41 13.45 13.63
C MET A 1 -12.44 11.95 13.45
N ASN A 2 -13.53 11.26 13.76
CA ASN A 2 -13.61 9.81 13.55
C ASN A 2 -13.75 9.55 12.04
N ALA A 3 -12.66 9.13 11.39
CA ALA A 3 -12.70 8.78 9.98
C ALA A 3 -13.64 7.57 9.80
N ARG A 4 -14.71 7.75 8.99
CA ARG A 4 -15.60 6.64 8.62
C ARG A 4 -14.80 5.54 7.95
N GLU A 5 -14.94 4.31 8.44
CA GLU A 5 -14.26 3.13 7.87
C GLU A 5 -14.63 2.96 6.40
N ARG A 6 -13.62 2.85 5.54
CA ARG A 6 -13.80 2.60 4.11
C ARG A 6 -13.43 1.17 3.79
N TRP A 7 -14.22 0.56 2.90
CA TRP A 7 -14.05 -0.81 2.46
C TRP A 7 -13.80 -0.85 0.96
N ILE A 8 -12.78 -1.59 0.54
CA ILE A 8 -12.42 -1.83 -0.85
C ILE A 8 -12.17 -3.34 -0.98
N HIS A 9 -13.13 -4.07 -1.57
CA HIS A 9 -13.12 -5.53 -1.58
C HIS A 9 -12.88 -6.10 -0.17
N CYS A 10 -11.73 -6.74 0.04
CA CYS A 10 -11.34 -7.38 1.29
C CYS A 10 -10.52 -6.45 2.23
N TYR A 11 -10.24 -5.22 1.80
CA TYR A 11 -9.42 -4.27 2.54
C TYR A 11 -10.28 -3.27 3.28
N LYS A 12 -9.95 -3.03 4.55
CA LYS A 12 -10.51 -1.95 5.36
C LYS A 12 -9.48 -0.84 5.56
N SER A 13 -9.91 0.41 5.59
CA SER A 13 -9.02 1.55 5.83
C SER A 13 -8.37 1.55 7.21
N SER A 14 -8.91 0.78 8.16
CA SER A 14 -8.42 0.60 9.53
C SER A 14 -7.39 -0.53 9.67
N GLN A 15 -7.29 -1.43 8.69
CA GLN A 15 -6.37 -2.55 8.73
C GLN A 15 -4.94 -2.09 8.49
N LYS A 16 -4.00 -2.75 9.16
CA LYS A 16 -2.57 -2.67 8.83
C LYS A 16 -2.30 -3.58 7.64
N ILE A 17 -1.75 -3.02 6.57
CA ILE A 17 -1.52 -3.71 5.29
C ILE A 17 -0.02 -3.67 4.99
N LEU A 18 0.56 -4.84 4.72
CA LEU A 18 1.92 -4.99 4.20
C LEU A 18 1.83 -5.52 2.76
N LEU A 19 2.39 -4.77 1.81
CA LEU A 19 2.50 -5.16 0.40
C LEU A 19 3.94 -5.57 0.13
N VAL A 20 4.13 -6.83 -0.29
CA VAL A 20 5.46 -7.42 -0.49
C VAL A 20 5.74 -7.61 -1.98
N GLY A 21 6.89 -7.14 -2.43
CA GLY A 21 7.31 -7.26 -3.83
C GLY A 21 6.46 -6.44 -4.79
N GLU A 22 6.02 -5.24 -4.36
CA GLU A 22 5.07 -4.44 -5.14
C GLU A 22 5.67 -3.86 -6.43
N GLY A 23 7.00 -3.78 -6.54
CA GLY A 23 7.64 -3.20 -7.71
C GLY A 23 7.60 -1.67 -7.67
N ASP A 24 6.68 -1.09 -8.43
CA ASP A 24 6.62 0.35 -8.77
C ASP A 24 5.71 1.20 -7.86
N PHE A 25 5.11 0.59 -6.85
CA PHE A 25 4.23 1.25 -5.89
C PHE A 25 2.84 1.71 -6.43
N SER A 26 2.45 1.27 -7.62
CA SER A 26 1.18 1.69 -8.25
C SER A 26 -0.07 1.16 -7.54
N PHE A 27 -0.06 -0.08 -7.05
CA PHE A 27 -1.18 -0.68 -6.35
C PHE A 27 -1.38 -0.04 -4.98
N SER A 28 -0.30 0.13 -4.20
CA SER A 28 -0.34 0.78 -2.90
C SER A 28 -0.81 2.22 -3.00
N ALA A 29 -0.33 2.98 -4.00
CA ALA A 29 -0.77 4.35 -4.25
C ALA A 29 -2.26 4.42 -4.61
N CYS A 30 -2.75 3.53 -5.48
CA CYS A 30 -4.17 3.47 -5.84
C CYS A 30 -5.05 3.15 -4.62
N LEU A 31 -4.64 2.17 -3.82
CA LEU A 31 -5.36 1.75 -2.63
C LEU A 31 -5.39 2.85 -1.56
N ALA A 32 -4.26 3.51 -1.31
CA ALA A 32 -4.16 4.64 -0.39
C ALA A 32 -5.04 5.83 -0.83
N ARG A 33 -5.04 6.17 -2.13
CA ARG A 33 -5.93 7.22 -2.68
C ARG A 33 -7.40 6.87 -2.47
N ARG A 34 -7.78 5.62 -2.71
CA ARG A 34 -9.16 5.16 -2.53
C ARG A 34 -9.56 5.12 -1.05
N PHE A 35 -8.61 4.85 -0.16
CA PHE A 35 -8.76 4.99 1.29
C PHE A 35 -8.60 6.41 1.80
N ARG A 36 -8.23 7.39 0.96
CA ARG A 36 -7.83 8.76 1.36
C ARG A 36 -6.93 8.79 2.61
N ASN A 37 -6.14 7.74 2.81
CA ASN A 37 -5.20 7.57 3.91
C ASN A 37 -4.19 6.47 3.53
N ALA A 38 -2.93 6.66 3.90
CA ALA A 38 -1.82 5.72 3.73
C ALA A 38 -1.16 5.30 5.06
N GLU A 39 -1.54 5.89 6.20
CA GLU A 39 -0.87 5.68 7.50
C GLU A 39 -0.79 4.21 7.95
N ASN A 40 -1.70 3.38 7.47
CA ASN A 40 -1.83 1.98 7.85
C ASN A 40 -1.23 1.02 6.80
N MET A 41 -0.46 1.53 5.85
CA MET A 41 0.07 0.76 4.72
C MET A 41 1.59 0.86 4.64
N VAL A 42 2.25 -0.28 4.50
CA VAL A 42 3.69 -0.39 4.19
C VAL A 42 3.83 -1.18 2.91
N ALA A 43 4.49 -0.61 1.91
CA ALA A 43 4.81 -1.28 0.66
C ALA A 43 6.31 -1.50 0.55
N THR A 44 6.69 -2.69 0.11
CA THR A 44 8.08 -3.11 -0.02
C THR A 44 8.32 -3.63 -1.42
N SER A 45 9.48 -3.33 -1.96
CA SER A 45 9.92 -3.78 -3.27
C SER A 45 11.37 -4.24 -3.17
N TYR A 46 11.76 -5.18 -4.01
CA TYR A 46 13.15 -5.61 -4.11
C TYR A 46 13.89 -4.64 -5.03
N LEU A 47 14.88 -3.94 -4.49
CA LEU A 47 15.79 -3.10 -5.28
C LEU A 47 16.99 -3.96 -5.65
N ASP A 48 17.08 -4.33 -6.92
CA ASP A 48 18.26 -5.01 -7.46
C ASP A 48 19.28 -3.98 -7.94
N GLU A 49 20.28 -3.68 -7.12
CA GLU A 49 21.38 -2.77 -7.47
C GLU A 49 22.53 -3.50 -8.21
N GLY A 50 22.34 -4.77 -8.60
CA GLY A 50 23.41 -5.73 -8.90
C GLY A 50 23.59 -6.19 -10.35
N GLY A 51 23.00 -5.51 -11.34
CA GLY A 51 23.11 -5.88 -12.77
C GLY A 51 24.34 -5.33 -13.52
N MET A 52 25.40 -4.87 -12.83
CA MET A 52 26.67 -4.46 -13.46
C MET A 52 27.69 -5.60 -13.49
N HIS A 53 27.32 -6.73 -14.07
CA HIS A 53 28.30 -7.68 -14.62
C HIS A 53 28.04 -7.88 -16.11
#